data_AF-A0AB39L5X3-F1
#
_entry.id   AF-A0AB39L5X3-F1
#
_cell.length_a   1.000
_cell.length_b   1.000
_cell.length_c   1.000
_cell.angle_alpha   90.00
_cell.angle_beta   90.00
_cell.angle_gamma   90.00
#
_symmetry.space_group_name_H-M   'P 1'
#
loop_
_entity.id
_entity.type
_entity.pdbx_description
1 polymer ?
#
loop_
_entity_poly.entity_id
_entity_poly.type
_entity_poly.pdbx_seq_one_letter_code
_entity_poly.pdbx_strand_id
1 'polypeptide(L)'
;MAHPDDAERTENAAGPVMTDRIRHYLGAWSAVSVVQFFVAEAAVIAAWRGPAPYTRRLNLISDLGQVHCGLHGTREVCSPLHTLMNVSFVLQGVGMVIAALLITSAVLRVAAYGPAVRAEARLSEGLARAGTRRTTPLPGFRARAAVALGVAPGGGRVSRHRAIVVPRAATLAVRILLGVAGAGVAVVGFVPQDSQEAVHLAGAGAYFLGGSLALVVLGVLWIRRTAAAWPVLLCGASAFAATVIGGAVALHVPEPGTLERFMGYPITAGIAVAGAVIAYRLGVPARQARALRRASR
;
A
#
# COMPACT_ATOMS: atom_id res chain seq x y z
N MET A 1 -35.55 26.29 13.24
CA MET A 1 -35.97 25.66 11.97
C MET A 1 -34.82 25.82 11.00
N ALA A 2 -34.19 24.73 10.55
CA ALA A 2 -33.17 24.81 9.50
C ALA A 2 -33.87 25.14 8.17
N HIS A 3 -33.28 26.03 7.37
CA HIS A 3 -33.84 26.43 6.07
C HIS A 3 -33.79 25.20 5.14
N PRO A 4 -34.83 24.90 4.35
CA PRO A 4 -34.84 23.75 3.44
C PRO A 4 -33.63 23.70 2.49
N ASP A 5 -33.11 24.86 2.08
CA ASP A 5 -31.87 24.99 1.28
C ASP A 5 -30.61 24.46 1.98
N ASP A 6 -30.54 24.52 3.32
CA ASP A 6 -29.38 24.03 4.07
C ASP A 6 -29.32 22.50 4.05
N ALA A 7 -30.49 21.84 4.13
CA ALA A 7 -30.59 20.38 4.07
C ALA A 7 -30.14 19.87 2.69
N GLU A 8 -30.64 20.46 1.61
CA GLU A 8 -30.31 20.06 0.24
C GLU A 8 -28.84 20.33 -0.11
N ARG A 9 -28.25 21.43 0.40
CA ARG A 9 -26.83 21.73 0.25
C ARG A 9 -25.93 20.74 0.99
N THR A 10 -26.33 20.29 2.18
CA THR A 10 -25.56 19.28 2.92
C THR A 10 -25.61 17.90 2.27
N GLU A 11 -26.74 17.54 1.67
CA GLU A 11 -26.94 16.26 0.99
C GLU A 11 -26.12 16.20 -0.32
N ASN A 12 -26.15 17.30 -1.10
CA ASN A 12 -25.36 17.43 -2.33
C ASN A 12 -23.84 17.47 -2.07
N ALA A 13 -23.39 18.02 -0.93
CA ALA A 13 -21.97 18.01 -0.56
C ALA A 13 -21.49 16.64 -0.01
N ALA A 14 -22.39 15.86 0.58
CA ALA A 14 -22.08 14.53 1.13
C ALA A 14 -21.84 13.47 0.04
N GLY A 15 -22.55 13.58 -1.09
CA GLY A 15 -22.44 12.64 -2.23
C GLY A 15 -21.01 12.51 -2.80
N PRO A 16 -20.35 13.60 -3.23
CA PRO A 16 -18.99 13.57 -3.77
C PRO A 16 -17.95 12.99 -2.79
N VAL A 17 -18.06 13.34 -1.50
CA VAL A 17 -17.12 12.88 -0.45
C VAL A 17 -17.27 11.38 -0.18
N MET A 18 -18.50 10.86 -0.21
CA MET A 18 -18.76 9.43 -0.07
C MET A 18 -18.19 8.64 -1.25
N THR A 19 -18.43 9.10 -2.47
CA THR A 19 -17.96 8.45 -3.72
C THR A 19 -16.44 8.38 -3.77
N ASP A 20 -15.74 9.46 -3.43
CA ASP A 20 -14.28 9.47 -3.36
C ASP A 20 -13.76 8.48 -2.32
N ARG A 21 -14.38 8.42 -1.14
CA ARG A 21 -13.99 7.47 -0.10
C ARG A 21 -14.14 6.02 -0.57
N ILE A 22 -15.27 5.67 -1.20
CA ILE A 22 -15.51 4.32 -1.73
C ILE A 22 -14.45 3.97 -2.76
N ARG A 23 -14.16 4.87 -3.70
CA ARG A 23 -13.11 4.69 -4.71
C ARG A 23 -11.76 4.34 -4.10
N HIS A 24 -11.30 5.10 -3.10
CA HIS A 24 -10.00 4.84 -2.46
C HIS A 24 -9.99 3.53 -1.66
N TYR A 25 -11.12 3.15 -1.07
CA TYR A 25 -11.28 1.87 -0.40
C TYR A 25 -11.16 0.70 -1.36
N LEU A 26 -11.83 0.77 -2.51
CA LEU A 26 -11.73 -0.25 -3.56
C LEU A 26 -10.29 -0.36 -4.05
N GLY A 27 -9.61 0.77 -4.30
CA GLY A 27 -8.20 0.77 -4.68
C GLY A 27 -7.28 0.14 -3.62
N ALA A 28 -7.51 0.45 -2.35
CA ALA A 28 -6.70 -0.09 -1.25
C ALA A 28 -6.91 -1.60 -1.06
N TRP A 29 -8.15 -2.07 -1.11
CA TRP A 29 -8.45 -3.50 -1.01
C TRP A 29 -8.02 -4.29 -2.25
N SER A 30 -8.04 -3.66 -3.42
CA SER A 30 -7.47 -4.22 -4.65
C SER A 30 -5.95 -4.40 -4.56
N ALA A 31 -5.25 -3.51 -3.85
CA ALA A 31 -3.83 -3.73 -3.54
C ALA A 31 -3.63 -4.86 -2.52
N VAL A 32 -4.55 -5.04 -1.56
CA VAL A 32 -4.49 -6.15 -0.60
C VAL A 32 -4.80 -7.49 -1.27
N SER A 33 -5.71 -7.54 -2.25
CA SER A 33 -6.15 -8.79 -2.87
C SER A 33 -5.03 -9.56 -3.57
N VAL A 34 -3.91 -8.91 -3.91
CA VAL A 34 -2.73 -9.56 -4.50
C VAL A 34 -2.18 -10.70 -3.64
N VAL A 35 -2.48 -10.75 -2.33
CA VAL A 35 -2.09 -11.86 -1.43
C VAL A 35 -2.66 -13.21 -1.86
N GLN A 36 -3.73 -13.23 -2.66
CA GLN A 36 -4.29 -14.46 -3.22
C GLN A 36 -3.26 -15.25 -4.04
N PHE A 37 -2.25 -14.57 -4.59
CA PHE A 37 -1.11 -15.19 -5.27
C PHE A 37 -0.48 -16.31 -4.45
N PHE A 38 -0.22 -16.09 -3.15
CA PHE A 38 0.43 -17.07 -2.30
C PHE A 38 -0.43 -18.32 -2.06
N VAL A 39 -1.76 -18.15 -2.05
CA VAL A 39 -2.70 -19.27 -1.90
C VAL A 39 -2.71 -20.12 -3.18
N ALA A 40 -2.81 -19.47 -4.34
CA ALA A 40 -2.74 -20.14 -5.63
C ALA A 40 -1.39 -20.86 -5.81
N GLU A 41 -0.28 -20.19 -5.53
CA GLU A 41 1.06 -20.78 -5.61
C GLU A 41 1.18 -22.02 -4.72
N ALA A 42 0.76 -21.93 -3.46
CA ALA A 42 0.80 -23.07 -2.55
C ALA A 42 -0.03 -24.27 -3.05
N ALA A 43 -1.22 -24.02 -3.60
CA ALA A 43 -2.08 -25.06 -4.16
C ALA A 43 -1.46 -25.71 -5.41
N VAL A 44 -0.89 -24.91 -6.32
CA VAL A 44 -0.28 -25.41 -7.56
C VAL A 44 1.00 -26.19 -7.27
N ILE A 45 1.82 -25.73 -6.31
CA ILE A 45 2.99 -26.47 -5.80
C ILE A 45 2.56 -27.83 -5.22
N ALA A 46 1.47 -27.88 -4.45
CA ALA A 46 0.97 -29.12 -3.85
C ALA A 46 0.46 -30.13 -4.91
N ALA A 47 0.03 -29.64 -6.07
CA ALA A 47 -0.44 -30.45 -7.18
C ALA A 47 0.63 -30.75 -8.25
N TRP A 48 1.89 -30.37 -8.00
CA TRP A 48 2.99 -30.52 -8.94
C TRP A 48 3.24 -31.99 -9.34
N ARG A 49 3.52 -32.23 -10.62
CA ARG A 49 3.73 -33.57 -11.19
C ARG A 49 5.01 -33.70 -12.01
N GLY A 50 5.97 -32.79 -11.85
CA GLY A 50 7.30 -32.95 -12.44
C GLY A 50 8.04 -34.18 -11.89
N PRO A 51 9.12 -34.62 -12.54
CA PRO A 51 9.85 -35.84 -12.15
C PRO A 51 10.41 -35.80 -10.73
N ALA A 52 10.79 -34.61 -10.28
CA ALA A 52 11.16 -34.34 -8.90
C ALA A 52 10.11 -33.46 -8.21
N PRO A 53 9.93 -33.60 -6.88
CA PRO A 53 9.06 -32.72 -6.10
C PRO A 53 9.44 -31.25 -6.29
N TYR A 54 8.44 -30.37 -6.36
CA TYR A 54 8.68 -28.94 -6.48
C TYR A 54 9.42 -28.41 -5.25
N THR A 55 10.51 -27.70 -5.47
CA THR A 55 11.23 -27.00 -4.42
C THR A 55 11.26 -25.50 -4.71
N ARG A 56 10.98 -24.70 -3.68
CA ARG A 56 11.03 -23.23 -3.79
C ARG A 56 12.44 -22.66 -4.05
N ARG A 57 13.48 -23.50 -3.94
CA ARG A 57 14.86 -23.11 -4.18
C ARG A 57 15.28 -23.27 -5.64
N LEU A 58 14.86 -24.36 -6.27
CA LEU A 58 15.30 -24.74 -7.61
C LEU A 58 14.27 -24.42 -8.68
N ASN A 59 12.98 -24.57 -8.38
CA ASN A 59 11.92 -24.37 -9.36
C ASN A 59 11.49 -22.90 -9.39
N LEU A 60 11.26 -22.40 -10.61
CA LEU A 60 10.78 -21.06 -10.83
C LEU A 60 9.28 -20.98 -10.53
N ILE A 61 8.82 -19.80 -10.12
CA ILE A 61 7.44 -19.38 -10.07
C ILE A 61 6.82 -19.49 -11.48
N SER A 62 7.57 -19.10 -12.53
CA SER A 62 7.08 -19.19 -13.91
C SER A 62 6.77 -20.63 -14.35
N ASP A 63 7.47 -21.63 -13.81
CA ASP A 63 7.21 -23.05 -14.10
C ASP A 63 5.78 -23.47 -13.69
N LEU A 64 5.22 -22.84 -12.65
CA LEU A 64 3.87 -23.15 -12.18
C LEU A 64 2.79 -22.73 -13.20
N GLY A 65 3.11 -21.79 -14.10
CA GLY A 65 2.20 -21.31 -15.14
C GLY A 65 2.32 -22.03 -16.49
N GLN A 66 3.30 -22.93 -16.65
CA GLN A 66 3.52 -23.61 -17.93
C GLN A 66 2.39 -24.59 -18.27
N VAL A 67 1.93 -24.53 -19.52
CA VAL A 67 0.75 -25.28 -19.99
C VAL A 67 1.14 -26.68 -20.43
N HIS A 68 2.31 -26.85 -21.03
CA HIS A 68 2.78 -28.13 -21.54
C HIS A 68 3.77 -28.78 -20.58
N CYS A 69 3.49 -30.03 -20.22
CA CYS A 69 4.47 -30.85 -19.52
C CYS A 69 5.60 -31.26 -20.47
N GLY A 70 6.85 -31.15 -20.03
CA GLY A 70 8.00 -31.52 -20.84
C GLY A 70 9.30 -30.85 -20.41
N LEU A 71 10.30 -30.93 -21.27
CA LEU A 71 11.61 -30.32 -21.05
C LEU A 71 11.62 -28.85 -21.51
N HIS A 72 11.85 -27.94 -20.56
CA HIS A 72 11.93 -26.50 -20.78
C HIS A 72 13.33 -26.00 -20.43
N GLY A 73 14.18 -25.89 -21.46
CA GLY A 73 15.62 -25.70 -21.28
C GLY A 73 16.26 -26.96 -20.68
N THR A 74 16.79 -26.87 -19.47
CA THR A 74 17.39 -28.00 -18.73
C THR A 74 16.47 -28.59 -17.67
N ARG A 75 15.23 -28.10 -17.55
CA ARG A 75 14.32 -28.41 -16.44
C ARG A 75 13.08 -29.09 -16.97
N GLU A 76 12.72 -30.22 -16.38
CA GLU A 76 11.50 -30.93 -16.72
C GLU A 76 10.35 -30.44 -15.82
N VAL A 77 9.33 -29.85 -16.44
CA VAL A 77 8.23 -29.15 -15.78
C VAL A 77 6.92 -29.85 -16.08
N CYS A 78 6.07 -30.00 -15.06
CA CYS A 78 4.68 -30.42 -15.26
C CYS A 78 3.79 -29.84 -14.16
N SER A 79 2.95 -28.87 -14.54
CA SER A 79 2.06 -28.11 -13.65
C SER A 79 0.58 -28.33 -14.03
N PRO A 80 -0.09 -29.38 -13.50
CA PRO A 80 -1.48 -29.68 -13.88
C PRO A 80 -2.49 -28.57 -13.52
N LEU A 81 -2.18 -27.76 -12.50
CA LEU A 81 -3.00 -26.63 -12.07
C LEU A 81 -2.51 -25.29 -12.64
N HIS A 82 -1.82 -25.30 -13.79
CA HIS A 82 -1.32 -24.07 -14.43
C HIS A 82 -2.41 -23.01 -14.64
N THR A 83 -3.65 -23.41 -14.94
CA THR A 83 -4.78 -22.46 -15.09
C THR A 83 -5.04 -21.69 -13.80
N LEU A 84 -4.96 -22.32 -12.62
CA LEU A 84 -5.11 -21.63 -11.34
C LEU A 84 -3.99 -20.61 -11.14
N MET A 85 -2.76 -20.98 -11.47
CA MET A 85 -1.61 -20.07 -11.37
C MET A 85 -1.75 -18.87 -12.31
N ASN A 86 -2.09 -19.12 -13.56
CA ASN A 86 -2.22 -18.10 -14.60
C ASN A 86 -3.38 -17.14 -14.32
N VAL A 87 -4.53 -17.65 -13.88
CA VAL A 87 -5.65 -16.81 -13.43
C VAL A 87 -5.22 -15.97 -12.21
N SER A 88 -4.46 -16.55 -11.29
CA SER A 88 -3.93 -15.80 -10.15
C SER A 88 -2.99 -14.66 -10.58
N PHE A 89 -2.09 -14.88 -11.55
CA PHE A 89 -1.26 -13.80 -12.12
C PHE A 89 -2.11 -12.68 -12.74
N VAL A 90 -3.15 -13.04 -13.50
CA VAL A 90 -4.09 -12.07 -14.08
C VAL A 90 -4.81 -11.28 -13.00
N LEU A 91 -5.37 -11.95 -11.99
CA LEU A 91 -6.07 -11.29 -10.89
C LEU A 91 -5.15 -10.38 -10.07
N GLN A 92 -3.91 -10.80 -9.84
CA GLN A 92 -2.88 -9.96 -9.22
C GLN A 92 -2.61 -8.71 -10.05
N GLY A 93 -2.44 -8.86 -11.37
CA GLY A 93 -2.18 -7.74 -12.27
C GLY A 93 -3.33 -6.75 -12.37
N VAL A 94 -4.55 -7.24 -12.52
CA VAL A 94 -5.79 -6.44 -12.48
C VAL A 94 -5.90 -5.70 -11.13
N GLY A 95 -5.61 -6.39 -10.02
CA GLY A 95 -5.62 -5.80 -8.69
C GLY A 95 -4.67 -4.60 -8.56
N MET A 96 -3.47 -4.72 -9.12
CA MET A 96 -2.46 -3.66 -9.16
C MET A 96 -2.86 -2.50 -10.07
N VAL A 97 -3.43 -2.76 -11.25
CA VAL A 97 -3.93 -1.72 -12.16
C VAL A 97 -5.07 -0.93 -11.52
N ILE A 98 -6.05 -1.61 -10.93
CA ILE A 98 -7.16 -0.96 -10.20
C ILE A 98 -6.59 -0.13 -9.05
N ALA A 99 -5.64 -0.65 -8.28
CA ALA A 99 -4.98 0.12 -7.22
C ALA A 99 -4.30 1.39 -7.77
N ALA A 100 -3.57 1.30 -8.87
CA ALA A 100 -2.89 2.44 -9.51
C ALA A 100 -3.87 3.53 -10.01
N LEU A 101 -5.01 3.12 -10.55
CA LEU A 101 -6.06 4.01 -11.06
C LEU A 101 -6.86 4.67 -9.93
N LEU A 102 -7.20 3.89 -8.89
CA LEU A 102 -8.12 4.33 -7.85
C LEU A 102 -7.40 5.03 -6.69
N ILE A 103 -6.17 4.66 -6.33
CA ILE A 103 -5.38 5.34 -5.29
C ILE A 103 -4.78 6.64 -5.85
N THR A 104 -5.23 7.78 -5.32
CA THR A 104 -4.79 9.10 -5.79
C THR A 104 -3.50 9.56 -5.10
N SER A 105 -2.80 10.52 -5.72
CA SER A 105 -1.65 11.21 -5.11
C SER A 105 -1.97 11.84 -3.75
N ALA A 106 -3.21 12.28 -3.54
CA ALA A 106 -3.65 12.82 -2.25
C ALA A 106 -3.67 11.73 -1.18
N VAL A 107 -4.19 10.54 -1.48
CA VAL A 107 -4.26 9.42 -0.54
C VAL A 107 -2.88 8.89 -0.17
N LEU A 108 -1.98 8.74 -1.16
CA LEU A 108 -0.59 8.33 -0.90
C LEU A 108 0.13 9.30 0.05
N ARG A 109 -0.17 10.60 -0.08
CA ARG A 109 0.32 11.63 0.84
C ARG A 109 -0.31 11.50 2.21
N VAL A 110 -1.64 11.44 2.30
CA VAL A 110 -2.39 11.37 3.58
C VAL A 110 -2.00 10.13 4.40
N ALA A 111 -1.81 8.98 3.75
CA ALA A 111 -1.33 7.77 4.42
C ALA A 111 0.03 7.98 5.12
N ALA A 112 0.86 8.90 4.60
CA ALA A 112 2.12 9.30 5.21
C ALA A 112 1.91 10.17 6.48
N TYR A 113 0.93 11.08 6.54
CA TYR A 113 0.79 12.06 7.64
C TYR A 113 0.29 11.52 9.00
N GLY A 114 0.13 10.20 9.14
CA GLY A 114 -0.46 9.55 10.32
C GLY A 114 0.08 9.92 11.71
N PRO A 115 1.36 10.31 11.92
CA PRO A 115 1.85 10.75 13.22
C PRO A 115 1.38 12.14 13.61
N ALA A 116 1.24 13.08 12.66
CA ALA A 116 0.83 14.46 12.93
C ALA A 116 -0.62 14.51 13.42
N VAL A 117 -1.52 13.75 12.78
CA VAL A 117 -2.92 13.62 13.20
C VAL A 117 -3.03 12.97 14.59
N ARG A 118 -2.15 12.01 14.92
CA ARG A 118 -2.11 11.39 16.26
C ARG A 118 -1.53 12.33 17.32
N ALA A 119 -0.56 13.15 16.95
CA ALA A 119 0.00 14.17 17.84
C ALA A 119 -1.04 15.26 18.13
N GLU A 120 -1.79 15.69 17.12
CA GLU A 120 -2.89 16.65 17.24
C GLU A 120 -4.05 16.09 18.09
N ALA A 121 -4.43 14.82 17.89
CA ALA A 121 -5.42 14.14 18.73
C ALA A 121 -4.97 14.01 20.20
N ARG A 122 -3.69 13.71 20.44
CA ARG A 122 -3.12 13.67 21.81
C ARG A 122 -3.07 15.05 22.44
N LEU A 123 -2.75 16.08 21.65
CA LEU A 123 -2.73 17.47 22.12
C LEU A 123 -4.15 17.95 22.46
N SER A 124 -5.13 17.67 21.61
CA SER A 124 -6.53 18.04 21.87
C SER A 124 -7.12 17.28 23.05
N GLU A 125 -6.80 16.00 23.25
CA GLU A 125 -7.13 15.28 24.48
C GLU A 125 -6.43 15.88 25.71
N GLY A 126 -5.14 16.24 25.59
CA GLY A 126 -4.38 16.87 26.68
C GLY A 126 -4.97 18.22 27.07
N LEU A 127 -5.35 19.04 26.09
CA LEU A 127 -6.03 20.33 26.30
C LEU A 127 -7.44 20.15 26.88
N ALA A 128 -8.20 19.14 26.44
CA ALA A 128 -9.51 18.84 27.01
C ALA A 128 -9.41 18.37 28.47
N ARG A 129 -8.40 17.56 28.81
CA ARG A 129 -8.11 17.15 30.19
C ARG A 129 -7.59 18.29 31.06
N ALA A 130 -6.83 19.23 30.48
CA ALA A 130 -6.36 20.42 31.18
C ALA A 130 -7.49 21.43 31.41
N GLY A 131 -8.36 21.64 30.42
CA GLY A 131 -9.52 22.53 30.51
C GLY A 131 -10.64 22.01 31.42
N THR A 132 -10.70 20.70 31.67
CA THR A 132 -11.62 20.09 32.64
C THR A 132 -11.11 20.12 34.08
N ARG A 133 -9.82 20.46 34.32
CA ARG A 133 -9.39 20.95 35.64
C ARG A 133 -9.88 22.39 35.80
N ARG A 134 -11.18 22.54 36.09
CA ARG A 134 -11.70 23.73 36.77
C ARG A 134 -10.84 23.93 38.01
N THR A 135 -10.13 25.04 38.05
CA THR A 135 -9.70 25.64 39.32
C THR A 135 -10.96 25.81 40.15
N THR A 136 -11.13 24.97 41.16
CA THR A 136 -12.10 25.22 42.23
C THR A 136 -11.78 26.60 42.80
N PRO A 137 -12.71 27.57 42.77
CA PRO A 137 -12.50 28.80 43.51
C PRO A 137 -12.45 28.41 44.99
N LEU A 138 -11.30 28.61 45.63
CA LEU A 138 -11.23 28.59 47.08
C LEU A 138 -12.16 29.69 47.60
N PRO A 139 -13.19 29.38 48.41
CA PRO A 139 -14.01 30.40 49.02
C PRO A 139 -13.18 31.09 50.12
N GLY A 140 -12.90 32.38 49.98
CA GLY A 140 -12.43 33.16 51.14
C GLY A 140 -11.47 34.33 50.93
N PHE A 141 -11.06 34.72 49.72
CA PHE A 141 -10.21 35.90 49.57
C PHE A 141 -10.88 37.04 48.79
N ARG A 142 -11.17 38.10 49.54
CA ARG A 142 -11.70 39.38 49.05
C ARG A 142 -10.79 39.95 47.96
N ALA A 143 -11.41 40.36 46.87
CA ALA A 143 -10.80 41.09 45.78
C ALA A 143 -10.11 42.36 46.30
N ARG A 144 -8.78 42.45 46.11
CA ARG A 144 -8.07 43.73 46.01
C ARG A 144 -6.88 43.60 45.06
N ALA A 145 -6.71 44.67 44.27
CA ALA A 145 -5.56 45.04 43.46
C ALA A 145 -5.41 44.35 42.09
N ALA A 146 -6.00 45.02 41.10
CA ALA A 146 -5.37 45.15 39.79
C ALA A 146 -3.96 45.73 39.98
N VAL A 147 -2.92 44.98 39.61
CA VAL A 147 -1.59 45.51 39.35
C VAL A 147 -1.15 44.96 38.01
N ALA A 148 -0.80 45.90 37.14
CA ALA A 148 -0.25 45.70 35.82
C ALA A 148 0.94 44.74 35.82
N LEU A 149 0.83 43.69 35.03
CA LEU A 149 1.98 43.04 34.39
C LEU A 149 1.68 43.01 32.90
N GLY A 150 2.19 44.02 32.21
CA GLY A 150 2.30 44.01 30.77
C GLY A 150 3.14 42.81 30.35
N VAL A 151 2.47 41.80 29.80
CA VAL A 151 3.09 40.85 28.89
C VAL A 151 2.49 41.15 27.53
N ALA A 152 3.33 41.70 26.67
CA ALA A 152 3.05 42.11 25.30
C ALA A 152 2.32 41.01 24.49
N PRO A 153 1.64 41.38 23.38
CA PRO A 153 1.22 40.42 22.36
C PRO A 153 2.46 39.91 21.62
N GLY A 154 3.25 39.11 22.31
CA GLY A 154 4.54 38.60 21.88
C GLY A 154 4.38 37.28 21.16
N GLY A 155 4.36 37.35 19.83
CA GLY A 155 4.84 36.27 18.99
C GLY A 155 4.00 35.01 19.05
N GLY A 156 2.87 35.03 18.33
CA GLY A 156 2.46 33.84 17.62
C GLY A 156 3.65 33.39 16.77
N ARG A 157 4.46 32.47 17.29
CA ARG A 157 5.30 31.61 16.48
C ARG A 157 4.30 30.84 15.64
N VAL A 158 3.94 31.42 14.51
CA VAL A 158 3.39 30.69 13.37
C VAL A 158 4.39 29.56 13.21
N SER A 159 4.00 28.38 13.68
CA SER A 159 4.73 27.16 13.42
C SER A 159 4.77 27.11 11.91
N ARG A 160 5.90 27.55 11.33
CA ARG A 160 6.25 27.26 9.95
C ARG A 160 6.52 25.76 9.95
N HIS A 161 5.44 24.97 10.07
CA HIS A 161 5.40 23.66 9.49
C HIS A 161 5.73 23.94 8.03
N ARG A 162 7.00 23.71 7.65
CA ARG A 162 7.35 23.54 6.24
C ARG A 162 6.30 22.57 5.74
N ALA A 163 5.36 23.05 4.95
CA ALA A 163 4.41 22.21 4.26
C ALA A 163 5.30 21.36 3.36
N ILE A 164 5.64 20.17 3.85
CA ILE A 164 6.58 19.30 3.15
C ILE A 164 5.87 18.93 1.85
N VAL A 165 6.34 19.55 0.78
CA VAL A 165 5.82 19.36 -0.56
C VAL A 165 6.22 17.96 -0.97
N VAL A 166 5.30 17.00 -0.84
CA VAL A 166 5.50 15.70 -1.47
C VAL A 166 5.42 15.94 -2.98
N PRO A 167 6.49 15.63 -3.75
CA PRO A 167 6.53 15.94 -5.17
C PRO A 167 5.38 15.22 -5.86
N ARG A 168 4.55 15.95 -6.62
CA ARG A 168 3.48 15.35 -7.43
C ARG A 168 4.04 14.27 -8.36
N ALA A 169 5.24 14.52 -8.90
CA ALA A 169 6.01 13.59 -9.70
C ALA A 169 6.24 12.24 -9.02
N ALA A 170 6.65 12.20 -7.74
CA ALA A 170 6.93 10.95 -7.04
C ALA A 170 5.65 10.11 -6.83
N THR A 171 4.53 10.74 -6.47
CA THR A 171 3.25 10.02 -6.33
C THR A 171 2.68 9.55 -7.67
N LEU A 172 2.94 10.31 -8.76
CA LEU A 172 2.58 9.90 -10.11
C LEU A 172 3.44 8.72 -10.57
N ALA A 173 4.75 8.76 -10.30
CA ALA A 173 5.68 7.68 -10.59
C ALA A 173 5.25 6.38 -9.93
N VAL A 174 4.89 6.39 -8.64
CA VAL A 174 4.37 5.18 -7.95
C VAL A 174 3.16 4.59 -8.70
N ARG A 175 2.23 5.43 -9.14
CA ARG A 175 1.02 4.96 -9.85
C ARG A 175 1.34 4.39 -11.23
N ILE A 176 2.18 5.08 -12.00
CA ILE A 176 2.60 4.60 -13.32
C ILE A 176 3.35 3.28 -13.20
N LEU A 177 4.35 3.23 -12.31
CA LEU A 177 5.14 2.03 -12.07
C LEU A 177 4.29 0.85 -11.59
N LEU A 178 3.33 1.09 -10.67
CA LEU A 178 2.40 0.07 -10.21
C LEU A 178 1.47 -0.42 -11.32
N GLY A 179 0.98 0.49 -12.17
CA GLY A 179 0.14 0.16 -13.32
C GLY A 179 0.88 -0.65 -14.37
N VAL A 180 2.12 -0.25 -14.72
CA VAL A 180 3.01 -0.99 -15.63
C VAL A 180 3.31 -2.39 -15.07
N ALA A 181 3.61 -2.48 -13.77
CA ALA A 181 3.87 -3.76 -13.13
C ALA A 181 2.63 -4.67 -13.12
N GLY A 182 1.45 -4.09 -12.88
CA GLY A 182 0.17 -4.81 -12.92
C GLY A 182 -0.16 -5.34 -14.31
N ALA A 183 0.04 -4.52 -15.35
CA ALA A 183 -0.11 -4.95 -16.73
C ALA A 183 0.91 -6.08 -17.07
N GLY A 184 2.15 -5.94 -16.62
CA GLY A 184 3.20 -6.94 -16.84
C GLY A 184 2.85 -8.32 -16.28
N VAL A 185 2.42 -8.41 -15.01
CA VAL A 185 2.04 -9.69 -14.41
C VAL A 185 0.73 -10.26 -14.98
N ALA A 186 -0.19 -9.40 -15.44
CA ALA A 186 -1.36 -9.88 -16.18
C ALA A 186 -0.95 -10.53 -17.51
N VAL A 187 0.00 -9.94 -18.24
CA VAL A 187 0.57 -10.52 -19.46
C VAL A 187 1.22 -11.87 -19.17
N VAL A 188 1.98 -12.01 -18.07
CA VAL A 188 2.56 -13.29 -17.63
C VAL A 188 1.49 -14.38 -17.46
N GLY A 189 0.32 -14.04 -16.91
CA GLY A 189 -0.79 -14.98 -16.77
C GLY A 189 -1.49 -15.33 -18.08
N PHE A 190 -1.63 -14.38 -19.01
CA PHE A 190 -2.23 -14.65 -20.33
C PHE A 190 -1.27 -15.34 -21.31
N VAL A 191 0.03 -15.11 -21.15
CA VAL A 191 1.08 -15.60 -22.03
C VAL A 191 2.10 -16.38 -21.20
N PRO A 192 1.80 -17.67 -20.92
CA PRO A 192 2.72 -18.58 -20.26
C PRO A 192 4.07 -18.66 -20.98
N GLN A 193 5.13 -18.96 -20.23
CA GLN A 193 6.50 -18.92 -20.73
C GLN A 193 6.74 -19.85 -21.93
N ASP A 194 6.07 -21.00 -21.95
CA ASP A 194 6.14 -22.02 -22.99
C ASP A 194 5.29 -21.69 -24.24
N SER A 195 4.51 -20.60 -24.22
CA SER A 195 3.70 -20.16 -25.37
C SER A 195 4.43 -19.11 -26.22
N GLN A 196 4.91 -18.04 -25.60
CA GLN A 196 5.73 -17.00 -26.24
C GLN A 196 6.69 -16.40 -25.20
N GLU A 197 7.89 -16.98 -25.14
CA GLU A 197 8.90 -16.65 -24.12
C GLU A 197 9.22 -15.14 -24.07
N ALA A 198 9.38 -14.48 -25.22
CA ALA A 198 9.74 -13.06 -25.28
C ALA A 198 8.68 -12.15 -24.64
N VAL A 199 7.39 -12.45 -24.87
CA VAL A 199 6.27 -11.69 -24.29
C VAL A 199 6.17 -11.95 -22.79
N HIS A 200 6.36 -13.21 -22.38
CA HIS A 200 6.40 -13.59 -20.97
C HIS A 200 7.53 -12.86 -20.21
N LEU A 201 8.75 -12.88 -20.76
CA LEU A 201 9.91 -12.19 -20.19
C LEU A 201 9.71 -10.67 -20.12
N ALA A 202 9.11 -10.07 -21.16
CA ALA A 202 8.77 -8.65 -21.13
C ALA A 202 7.76 -8.31 -20.02
N GLY A 203 6.71 -9.13 -19.85
CA GLY A 203 5.73 -9.00 -18.79
C GLY A 203 6.34 -9.17 -17.40
N ALA A 204 7.16 -10.21 -17.21
CA ALA A 204 7.87 -10.47 -15.96
C ALA A 204 8.84 -9.33 -15.61
N GLY A 205 9.62 -8.85 -16.59
CA GLY A 205 10.52 -7.71 -16.42
C GLY A 205 9.77 -6.43 -16.02
N ALA A 206 8.64 -6.13 -16.67
CA ALA A 206 7.79 -5.00 -16.32
C ALA A 206 7.24 -5.11 -14.89
N TYR A 207 6.81 -6.31 -14.46
CA TYR A 207 6.37 -6.58 -13.10
C TYR A 207 7.48 -6.40 -12.07
N PHE A 208 8.63 -7.04 -12.27
CA PHE A 208 9.73 -7.04 -11.31
C PHE A 208 10.36 -5.65 -11.16
N LEU A 209 10.68 -4.97 -12.27
CA LEU A 209 11.27 -3.63 -12.23
C LEU A 209 10.25 -2.58 -11.79
N GLY A 210 9.05 -2.58 -12.38
CA GLY A 210 8.02 -1.61 -12.05
C GLY A 210 7.54 -1.72 -10.61
N GLY A 211 7.26 -2.95 -10.15
CA GLY A 211 6.73 -3.20 -8.81
C GLY A 211 7.75 -2.88 -7.71
N SER A 212 9.00 -3.29 -7.88
CA SER A 212 10.07 -3.00 -6.92
C SER A 212 10.36 -1.50 -6.83
N LEU A 213 10.49 -0.81 -7.97
CA LEU A 213 10.70 0.64 -8.01
C LEU A 213 9.51 1.41 -7.41
N ALA A 214 8.27 0.99 -7.68
CA ALA A 214 7.08 1.60 -7.08
C ALA A 214 7.14 1.55 -5.54
N LEU A 215 7.55 0.41 -4.97
CA LEU A 215 7.69 0.24 -3.53
C LEU A 215 8.89 1.02 -2.95
N VAL A 216 10.01 1.10 -3.67
CA VAL A 216 11.15 1.94 -3.24
C VAL A 216 10.72 3.40 -3.17
N VAL A 217 10.12 3.94 -4.23
CA VAL A 217 9.64 5.34 -4.26
C VAL A 217 8.60 5.57 -3.15
N LEU A 218 7.64 4.67 -2.98
CA LEU A 218 6.62 4.78 -1.94
C LEU A 218 7.23 4.71 -0.53
N GLY A 219 8.16 3.78 -0.30
CA GLY A 219 8.88 3.62 0.96
C GLY A 219 9.67 4.87 1.33
N VAL A 220 10.43 5.44 0.39
CA VAL A 220 11.16 6.71 0.58
C VAL A 220 10.19 7.86 0.88
N LEU A 221 9.06 7.95 0.17
CA LEU A 221 8.02 8.94 0.46
C LEU A 221 7.47 8.83 1.89
N TRP A 222 7.43 7.62 2.44
CA TRP A 222 6.87 7.32 3.76
C TRP A 222 7.90 7.30 4.90
N ILE A 223 9.22 7.26 4.63
CA ILE A 223 10.26 6.89 5.62
C ILE A 223 10.33 7.78 6.87
N ARG A 224 10.03 9.08 6.72
CA ARG A 224 9.97 10.03 7.85
C ARG A 224 8.55 10.25 8.39
N ARG A 225 7.60 9.47 7.90
CA ARG A 225 6.16 9.76 7.98
C ARG A 225 5.37 8.63 8.61
N THR A 226 5.75 7.37 8.38
CA THR A 226 5.07 6.24 9.02
C THR A 226 6.04 5.08 9.20
N ALA A 227 5.92 4.34 10.30
CA ALA A 227 6.74 3.14 10.54
C ALA A 227 6.53 2.07 9.44
N ALA A 228 5.36 2.06 8.81
CA ALA A 228 5.04 1.19 7.67
C ALA A 228 5.92 1.45 6.43
N ALA A 229 6.68 2.54 6.39
CA ALA A 229 7.64 2.81 5.34
C ALA A 229 8.75 1.78 5.27
N TRP A 230 9.24 1.31 6.43
CA TRP A 230 10.33 0.35 6.51
C TRP A 230 10.00 -0.99 5.86
N PRO A 231 8.90 -1.68 6.20
CA PRO A 231 8.56 -2.93 5.52
C PRO A 231 8.33 -2.74 4.01
N VAL A 232 7.69 -1.64 3.59
CA VAL A 232 7.49 -1.31 2.17
C VAL A 232 8.82 -1.09 1.45
N LEU A 233 9.72 -0.31 2.05
CA LEU A 233 11.03 -0.01 1.50
C LEU A 233 11.94 -1.23 1.45
N LEU A 234 11.95 -2.04 2.51
CA LEU A 234 12.72 -3.30 2.56
C LEU A 234 12.24 -4.26 1.47
N CYS A 235 10.92 -4.40 1.31
CA CYS A 235 10.36 -5.21 0.23
C CYS A 235 10.77 -4.70 -1.15
N GLY A 236 10.63 -3.39 -1.39
CA GLY A 236 11.02 -2.78 -2.66
C GLY A 236 12.51 -2.92 -2.95
N ALA A 237 13.36 -2.65 -1.96
CA ALA A 237 14.82 -2.71 -2.10
C ALA A 237 15.33 -4.15 -2.29
N SER A 238 14.80 -5.12 -1.53
CA SER A 238 15.18 -6.52 -1.69
C SER A 238 14.76 -7.06 -3.07
N ALA A 239 13.54 -6.74 -3.51
CA ALA A 239 13.08 -7.12 -4.84
C ALA A 239 13.91 -6.46 -5.93
N PHE A 240 14.16 -5.16 -5.84
CA PHE A 240 14.96 -4.44 -6.83
C PHE A 240 16.38 -5.01 -6.94
N ALA A 241 17.05 -5.25 -5.81
CA ALA A 241 18.37 -5.87 -5.80
C ALA A 241 18.35 -7.27 -6.44
N ALA A 242 17.37 -8.10 -6.08
CA ALA A 242 17.20 -9.42 -6.66
C ALA A 242 16.90 -9.35 -8.17
N THR A 243 16.11 -8.38 -8.63
CA THR A 243 15.80 -8.19 -10.06
C THR A 243 17.04 -7.78 -10.84
N VAL A 244 17.86 -6.87 -10.29
CA VAL A 244 19.13 -6.47 -10.92
C VAL A 244 20.08 -7.67 -10.99
N ILE A 245 20.24 -8.42 -9.90
CA ILE A 245 21.09 -9.63 -9.88
C ILE A 245 20.57 -10.67 -10.88
N GLY A 246 19.28 -11.00 -10.83
CA GLY A 246 18.64 -11.98 -11.71
C GLY A 246 18.75 -11.61 -13.18
N GLY A 247 18.58 -10.33 -13.52
CA GLY A 247 18.79 -9.83 -14.89
C GLY A 247 20.27 -9.90 -15.31
N ALA A 248 21.20 -9.52 -14.43
CA ALA A 248 22.63 -9.52 -14.75
C ALA A 248 23.20 -10.92 -14.98
N VAL A 249 22.69 -11.92 -14.27
CA VAL A 249 23.14 -13.33 -14.40
C VAL A 249 22.20 -14.17 -15.27
N ALA A 250 21.13 -13.58 -15.82
CA ALA A 250 20.05 -14.29 -16.52
C ALA A 250 19.55 -15.53 -15.76
N LEU A 251 19.41 -15.41 -14.44
CA LEU A 251 19.06 -16.50 -13.50
C LEU A 251 20.01 -17.72 -13.49
N HIS A 252 21.21 -17.63 -14.08
CA HIS A 252 22.24 -18.68 -13.98
C HIS A 252 22.91 -18.67 -12.60
N VAL A 253 22.19 -19.15 -11.59
CA VAL A 253 22.65 -19.30 -10.21
C VAL A 253 22.29 -20.69 -9.69
N PRO A 254 22.94 -21.19 -8.62
CA PRO A 254 22.64 -22.52 -8.06
C PRO A 254 21.18 -22.67 -7.58
N GLU A 255 20.57 -21.59 -7.09
CA GLU A 255 19.18 -21.58 -6.60
C GLU A 255 18.34 -20.53 -7.35
N PRO A 256 17.98 -20.78 -8.63
CA PRO A 256 17.28 -19.80 -9.46
C PRO A 256 15.86 -19.52 -8.93
N GLY A 257 15.19 -20.54 -8.38
CA GLY A 257 13.89 -20.40 -7.73
C GLY A 257 13.92 -19.54 -6.47
N THR A 258 15.02 -19.55 -5.70
CA THR A 258 15.21 -18.64 -4.57
C THR A 258 15.30 -17.20 -5.08
N LEU A 259 16.13 -16.96 -6.10
CA LEU A 259 16.36 -15.61 -6.64
C LEU A 259 15.06 -15.00 -7.20
N GLU A 260 14.30 -15.75 -8.00
CA GLU A 260 13.04 -15.27 -8.55
C GLU A 260 11.98 -14.98 -7.47
N ARG A 261 11.96 -15.75 -6.37
CA ARG A 261 11.10 -15.44 -5.23
C ARG A 261 11.48 -14.14 -4.55
N PHE A 262 12.77 -13.85 -4.40
CA PHE A 262 13.20 -12.54 -3.91
C PHE A 262 12.83 -11.41 -4.89
N MET A 263 12.74 -11.69 -6.19
CA MET A 263 12.23 -10.72 -7.18
C MET A 263 10.71 -10.49 -7.01
N GLY A 264 9.90 -11.53 -6.79
CA GLY A 264 8.44 -11.43 -6.82
C GLY A 264 7.71 -11.33 -5.47
N TYR A 265 8.08 -12.15 -4.48
CA TYR A 265 7.37 -12.20 -3.19
C TYR A 265 7.38 -10.86 -2.44
N PRO A 266 8.52 -10.14 -2.34
CA PRO A 266 8.53 -8.87 -1.63
C PRO A 266 7.68 -7.81 -2.34
N ILE A 267 7.59 -7.84 -3.68
CA ILE A 267 6.69 -6.94 -4.42
C ILE A 267 5.24 -7.17 -3.99
N THR A 268 4.79 -8.42 -4.03
CA THR A 268 3.43 -8.81 -3.63
C THR A 268 3.12 -8.43 -2.18
N ALA A 269 4.03 -8.77 -1.25
CA ALA A 269 3.89 -8.46 0.16
C ALA A 269 3.89 -6.94 0.42
N GLY A 270 4.79 -6.20 -0.20
CA GLY A 270 4.92 -4.75 -0.05
C GLY A 270 3.69 -3.99 -0.56
N ILE A 271 3.12 -4.41 -1.69
CA ILE A 271 1.88 -3.83 -2.25
C ILE A 271 0.71 -4.11 -1.30
N ALA A 272 0.58 -5.33 -0.80
CA ALA A 272 -0.47 -5.69 0.15
C ALA A 272 -0.38 -4.88 1.45
N VAL A 273 0.84 -4.72 2.00
CA VAL A 273 1.09 -3.88 3.18
C VAL A 273 0.71 -2.43 2.90
N ALA A 274 1.12 -1.86 1.76
CA ALA A 274 0.77 -0.50 1.38
C ALA A 274 -0.75 -0.33 1.27
N GLY A 275 -1.45 -1.26 0.63
CA GLY A 275 -2.91 -1.30 0.53
C GLY A 275 -3.59 -1.35 1.89
N ALA A 276 -3.14 -2.24 2.78
CA ALA A 276 -3.69 -2.39 4.12
C ALA A 276 -3.50 -1.12 4.96
N VAL A 277 -2.33 -0.46 4.86
CA VAL A 277 -2.07 0.83 5.51
C VAL A 277 -3.04 1.88 5.01
N ILE A 278 -3.24 1.99 3.69
CA ILE A 278 -4.16 2.97 3.11
C ILE A 278 -5.60 2.70 3.56
N ALA A 279 -6.09 1.45 3.44
CA ALA A 279 -7.43 1.05 3.87
C ALA A 279 -7.66 1.34 5.36
N TYR A 280 -6.67 1.02 6.20
CA TYR A 280 -6.73 1.31 7.62
C TYR A 280 -6.87 2.82 7.89
N ARG A 281 -6.10 3.66 7.18
CA ARG A 281 -6.10 5.12 7.36
C ARG A 281 -7.39 5.78 6.89
N LEU A 282 -7.95 5.33 5.76
CA LEU A 282 -9.24 5.81 5.26
C LEU A 282 -10.40 5.56 6.25
N GLY A 283 -10.28 4.54 7.09
CA GLY A 283 -11.30 4.18 8.09
C GLY A 283 -11.22 4.93 9.42
N VAL A 284 -10.15 5.68 9.68
CA VAL A 284 -9.96 6.37 10.97
C VAL A 284 -11.09 7.37 11.27
N PRO A 285 -11.47 8.29 10.35
CA PRO A 285 -12.51 9.29 10.65
C PRO A 285 -13.87 8.64 10.95
N ALA A 286 -14.24 7.60 10.19
CA ALA A 286 -15.50 6.88 10.40
C ALA A 286 -15.51 6.11 11.74
N ARG A 287 -14.36 5.57 12.16
CA ARG A 287 -14.23 4.92 13.48
C ARG A 287 -14.33 5.94 14.63
N GLN A 288 -13.70 7.11 14.51
CA GLN A 288 -13.78 8.19 15.49
C GLN A 288 -15.22 8.70 15.66
N ALA A 289 -15.93 8.97 14.55
CA ALA A 289 -17.33 9.38 14.59
C ALA A 289 -18.23 8.34 15.28
N ARG A 290 -18.01 7.04 15.00
CA ARG A 290 -18.74 5.95 15.66
C ARG A 290 -18.44 5.86 17.17
N ALA A 291 -17.19 6.08 17.57
CA ALA A 291 -16.81 6.09 18.98
C ALA A 291 -17.47 7.25 19.74
N LEU A 292 -17.46 8.46 19.17
CA LEU A 292 -18.13 9.62 19.77
C LEU A 292 -19.64 9.41 19.93
N ARG A 293 -20.32 8.84 18.92
CA ARG A 293 -21.76 8.50 19.01
C ARG A 293 -22.09 7.45 20.05
N ARG A 294 -21.15 6.54 20.36
CA ARG A 294 -21.30 5.55 21.43
C ARG A 294 -21.08 6.17 22.80
N ALA A 295 -20.16 7.14 22.91
CA ALA A 295 -19.91 7.86 24.15
C ALA A 295 -21.00 8.89 24.49
N SER A 296 -21.78 9.33 23.50
CA SER A 296 -22.92 10.22 23.68
C SER A 296 -24.26 9.51 23.92
N ARG A 297 -24.24 8.18 24.06
CA ARG A 297 -25.40 7.34 24.41
C ARG A 297 -25.19 6.82 25.82
#